data_AF-A0A1I3JJ67-F1
#
_entry.id   AF-A0A1I3JJ67-F1
#
_cell.length_a   1.000
_cell.length_b   1.000
_cell.length_c   1.000
_cell.angle_alpha   90.00
_cell.angle_beta   90.00
_cell.angle_gamma   90.00
#
_symmetry.space_group_name_H-M   'P 1'
#
loop_
_entity.id
_entity.type
_entity.pdbx_description
1 polymer ?
#
loop_
_entity_poly.entity_id
_entity_poly.type
_entity_poly.pdbx_seq_one_letter_code
_entity_poly.pdbx_strand_id
1 'polypeptide(L)'
;MTAQPDLLVHEGGRDKAPAVPPLNDADKALVAVLTAAMLCRRSHPSHLALALRDVEDLLPRTTPLHPVTQGLVSAARELLGLGDLEDPELDRSGAWWRAWYALEGALALTWVRRAGKAIEAAQSVQPGGRA
;
A
#
# COMPACT_ATOMS: atom_id res chain seq x y z
N MET A 1 61.93 8.27 -15.28
CA MET A 1 60.66 7.96 -15.96
C MET A 1 59.93 6.94 -15.10
N THR A 2 59.03 7.39 -14.24
CA THR A 2 58.22 6.55 -13.35
C THR A 2 56.79 6.61 -13.85
N ALA A 3 56.27 5.48 -14.34
CA ALA A 3 54.87 5.34 -14.72
C ALA A 3 54.02 5.29 -13.45
N GLN A 4 53.05 6.21 -13.32
CA GLN A 4 51.99 6.10 -12.33
C GLN A 4 51.06 4.95 -12.76
N PRO A 5 50.62 4.08 -11.83
CA PRO A 5 49.62 3.07 -12.15
C PRO A 5 48.25 3.73 -12.32
N ASP A 6 47.63 3.46 -13.46
CA ASP A 6 46.25 3.82 -13.76
C ASP A 6 45.31 3.26 -12.67
N LEU A 7 44.77 4.17 -11.86
CA LEU A 7 43.61 3.90 -11.03
C LEU A 7 42.43 3.65 -11.97
N LEU A 8 42.17 2.37 -12.26
CA LEU A 8 40.88 1.92 -12.77
C LEU A 8 39.82 2.32 -11.76
N VAL A 9 39.19 3.46 -12.01
CA VAL A 9 37.94 3.85 -11.37
C VAL A 9 36.93 2.80 -11.79
N HIS A 10 36.70 1.81 -10.94
CA HIS A 10 35.46 1.05 -10.98
C HIS A 10 34.35 2.06 -10.75
N GLU A 11 33.72 2.54 -11.82
CA GLU A 11 32.39 3.09 -11.74
C GLU A 11 31.51 1.99 -11.15
N GLY A 12 31.37 2.03 -9.83
CA GLY A 12 30.39 1.25 -9.10
C GLY A 12 29.04 1.68 -9.66
N GLY A 13 28.57 0.93 -10.65
CA GLY A 13 27.20 0.97 -11.11
C GLY A 13 26.35 0.82 -9.87
N ARG A 14 25.79 1.93 -9.40
CA ARG A 14 24.67 1.88 -8.48
C ARG A 14 23.60 1.21 -9.30
N ASP A 15 23.46 -0.10 -9.14
CA ASP A 15 22.25 -0.83 -9.48
C ASP A 15 21.13 -0.10 -8.74
N LYS A 16 20.55 0.90 -9.42
CA LYS A 16 19.35 1.57 -8.93
C LYS A 16 18.35 0.44 -8.87
N ALA A 17 17.98 0.07 -7.64
CA ALA A 17 16.88 -0.87 -7.41
C ALA A 17 15.74 -0.46 -8.36
N PRO A 18 15.12 -1.42 -9.08
CA PRO A 18 14.14 -1.10 -10.11
C PRO A 18 13.09 -0.16 -9.52
N ALA A 19 12.86 0.95 -10.20
CA ALA A 19 11.89 1.94 -9.74
C ALA A 19 10.53 1.26 -9.59
N VAL A 20 9.91 1.40 -8.42
CA VAL A 20 8.56 0.89 -8.17
C VAL A 20 7.63 1.57 -9.18
N PRO A 21 6.88 0.79 -10.01
CA PRO A 21 5.96 1.38 -10.97
C PRO A 21 4.89 2.22 -10.27
N PRO A 22 4.28 3.20 -10.95
CA PRO A 22 3.16 3.94 -10.37
C PRO A 22 1.96 3.01 -10.14
N LEU A 23 1.15 3.35 -9.13
CA LEU A 23 -0.13 2.67 -8.89
C LEU A 23 -1.05 2.84 -10.09
N ASN A 24 -1.71 1.75 -10.52
CA ASN A 24 -2.77 1.82 -11.50
C ASN A 24 -4.07 2.38 -10.86
N ASP A 25 -5.10 2.66 -11.67
CA ASP A 25 -6.32 3.28 -11.14
C ASP A 25 -7.12 2.35 -10.22
N ALA A 26 -7.07 1.04 -10.43
CA ALA A 26 -7.69 0.06 -9.53
C ALA A 26 -6.98 0.02 -8.17
N ASP A 27 -5.65 0.10 -8.15
CA ASP A 27 -4.87 0.16 -6.92
C ASP A 27 -5.16 1.44 -6.13
N LYS A 28 -5.32 2.59 -6.82
CA LYS A 28 -5.71 3.86 -6.20
C LYS A 28 -7.14 3.78 -5.64
N ALA A 29 -8.08 3.22 -6.41
CA ALA A 29 -9.46 3.06 -6.00
C ALA A 29 -9.57 2.14 -4.78
N LEU A 30 -8.81 1.03 -4.76
CA LEU A 30 -8.76 0.11 -3.63
C LEU A 30 -8.32 0.83 -2.35
N VAL A 31 -7.24 1.61 -2.40
CA VAL A 31 -6.77 2.40 -1.26
C VAL A 31 -7.84 3.40 -0.82
N ALA A 32 -8.50 4.09 -1.76
CA ALA A 32 -9.50 5.10 -1.45
C ALA A 32 -10.76 4.49 -0.79
N VAL A 33 -11.32 3.43 -1.37
CA VAL A 33 -12.51 2.73 -0.87
C VAL A 33 -12.26 2.18 0.53
N LEU A 34 -11.14 1.47 0.74
CA LEU A 34 -10.82 0.90 2.05
C LEU A 34 -10.49 1.99 3.09
N THR A 35 -9.87 3.10 2.69
CA THR A 35 -9.67 4.24 3.59
C THR A 35 -11.02 4.85 4.00
N ALA A 36 -11.94 5.07 3.05
CA ALA A 36 -13.26 5.62 3.32
C ALA A 36 -14.10 4.69 4.23
N ALA A 37 -14.02 3.38 3.99
CA ALA A 37 -14.67 2.37 4.81
C ALA A 37 -14.16 2.40 6.26
N MET A 38 -12.86 2.60 6.46
CA MET A 38 -12.24 2.67 7.78
C MET A 38 -12.48 3.99 8.52
N LEU A 39 -12.81 5.07 7.81
CA LEU A 39 -13.26 6.33 8.40
C LEU A 39 -14.68 6.21 8.96
N CYS A 40 -15.49 5.30 8.43
CA CYS A 40 -16.75 4.93 9.05
C CYS A 40 -16.46 4.19 10.36
N ARG A 41 -17.13 4.58 11.45
CA ARG A 41 -16.83 4.05 12.80
C ARG A 41 -16.80 2.52 12.80
N ARG A 42 -15.87 1.96 13.59
CA ARG A 42 -15.68 0.51 13.88
C ARG A 42 -16.97 -0.27 14.16
N SER A 43 -18.04 0.40 14.59
CA SER A 43 -19.33 -0.19 14.98
C SER A 43 -20.33 -0.40 13.83
N HIS A 44 -19.96 -0.15 12.57
CA HIS A 44 -20.86 -0.28 11.42
C HIS A 44 -20.37 -1.32 10.40
N PRO A 45 -20.52 -2.63 10.66
CA PRO A 45 -20.18 -3.71 9.73
C PRO A 45 -20.82 -3.54 8.35
N SER A 46 -22.05 -3.01 8.32
CA SER A 46 -22.80 -2.75 7.09
C SER A 46 -22.16 -1.74 6.14
N HIS A 47 -21.42 -0.75 6.65
CA HIS A 47 -20.66 0.19 5.82
C HIS A 47 -19.42 -0.49 5.22
N LEU A 48 -18.73 -1.32 6.00
CA LEU A 48 -17.61 -2.10 5.47
C LEU A 48 -18.12 -3.12 4.44
N ALA A 49 -19.25 -3.77 4.69
CA ALA A 49 -19.87 -4.71 3.75
C ALA A 49 -20.21 -4.07 2.40
N LEU A 50 -20.67 -2.81 2.38
CA LEU A 50 -20.88 -2.07 1.14
C LEU A 50 -19.57 -1.82 0.40
N ALA A 51 -18.55 -1.33 1.12
CA ALA A 51 -17.22 -1.09 0.54
C ALA A 51 -16.57 -2.39 0.03
N LEU A 52 -16.81 -3.53 0.68
CA LEU A 52 -16.27 -4.82 0.27
C LEU A 52 -16.83 -5.29 -1.09
N ARG A 53 -18.04 -4.88 -1.48
CA ARG A 53 -18.56 -5.15 -2.83
C ARG A 53 -17.74 -4.44 -3.91
N ASP A 54 -17.42 -3.16 -3.67
CA ASP A 54 -16.55 -2.39 -4.57
C ASP A 54 -15.14 -3.01 -4.60
N VAL A 55 -14.65 -3.52 -3.47
CA VAL A 55 -13.35 -4.19 -3.38
C VAL A 55 -13.32 -5.49 -4.18
N GLU A 56 -14.38 -6.32 -4.13
CA GLU A 56 -14.48 -7.54 -4.95
C GLU A 56 -14.33 -7.25 -6.44
N ASP A 57 -14.95 -6.17 -6.93
CA ASP A 57 -14.86 -5.73 -8.33
C ASP A 57 -13.47 -5.20 -8.70
N LEU A 58 -12.78 -4.58 -7.74
CA LEU A 58 -11.45 -3.99 -7.95
C LEU A 58 -10.32 -5.02 -7.90
N LEU A 59 -10.43 -6.05 -7.05
CA LEU A 59 -9.35 -7.02 -6.80
C LEU A 59 -8.81 -7.68 -8.08
N PRO A 60 -9.63 -8.14 -9.06
CA PRO A 60 -9.13 -8.71 -10.31
C PRO A 60 -8.33 -7.73 -11.18
N ARG A 61 -8.48 -6.42 -10.96
CA ARG A 61 -7.87 -5.34 -11.74
C ARG A 61 -6.66 -4.72 -11.05
N THR A 62 -6.45 -5.05 -9.78
CA THR A 62 -5.28 -4.61 -9.01
C THR A 62 -4.01 -5.27 -9.53
N THR A 63 -2.88 -4.59 -9.39
CA THR A 63 -1.59 -5.13 -9.79
C THR A 63 -1.16 -6.20 -8.78
N PRO A 64 -1.05 -7.49 -9.13
CA PRO A 64 -0.90 -8.58 -8.15
C PRO A 64 0.38 -8.55 -7.29
N LEU A 65 1.35 -7.70 -7.64
CA LEU A 65 2.68 -7.64 -7.03
C LEU A 65 3.14 -6.20 -6.71
N HIS A 66 2.22 -5.23 -6.65
CA HIS A 66 2.64 -3.87 -6.31
C HIS A 66 3.02 -3.79 -4.81
N PRO A 67 4.30 -3.49 -4.48
CA PRO A 67 4.82 -3.64 -3.11
C PRO A 67 4.13 -2.70 -2.11
N VAL A 68 3.57 -1.58 -2.57
CA VAL A 68 2.82 -0.65 -1.72
C VAL A 68 1.45 -1.22 -1.30
N THR A 69 0.74 -1.93 -2.19
CA THR A 69 -0.64 -2.36 -1.96
C THR A 69 -0.78 -3.86 -1.67
N GLN A 70 0.28 -4.66 -1.80
CA GLN A 70 0.23 -6.10 -1.57
C GLN A 70 -0.36 -6.49 -0.19
N GLY A 71 0.08 -5.82 0.88
CA GLY A 71 -0.46 -6.06 2.22
C GLY A 71 -1.94 -5.70 2.33
N LEU A 72 -2.35 -4.63 1.64
CA LEU A 72 -3.74 -4.18 1.59
C LEU A 72 -4.63 -5.16 0.84
N VAL A 73 -4.16 -5.66 -0.31
CA VAL A 73 -4.84 -6.70 -1.10
C VAL A 73 -5.02 -7.98 -0.27
N SER A 74 -3.98 -8.39 0.48
CA SER A 74 -4.07 -9.56 1.36
C SER A 74 -5.12 -9.38 2.45
N ALA A 75 -5.10 -8.24 3.16
CA ALA A 75 -6.07 -7.96 4.22
C ALA A 75 -7.50 -7.83 3.70
N ALA A 76 -7.68 -7.23 2.52
CA ALA A 76 -8.97 -7.16 1.84
C ALA A 76 -9.53 -8.55 1.51
N ARG A 77 -8.70 -9.46 1.00
CA ARG A 77 -9.10 -10.85 0.72
C ARG A 77 -9.46 -11.62 1.99
N GLU A 78 -8.74 -11.39 3.08
CA GLU A 78 -9.05 -11.99 4.38
C GLU A 78 -10.42 -11.54 4.89
N LEU A 79 -10.73 -10.25 4.78
CA LEU A 79 -12.05 -9.71 5.14
C LEU A 79 -13.18 -10.28 4.30
N LEU A 80 -13.00 -10.38 2.97
CA LEU A 80 -13.97 -11.03 2.09
C LEU A 80 -14.18 -12.50 2.44
N GLY A 81 -13.13 -13.18 2.90
CA GLY A 81 -13.18 -14.57 3.34
C GLY A 81 -13.98 -14.80 4.63
N LEU A 82 -14.30 -13.75 5.40
CA LEU A 82 -15.13 -13.88 6.60
C LEU A 82 -16.62 -14.11 6.29
N GLY A 83 -17.08 -13.73 5.08
CA GLY A 83 -18.48 -13.88 4.70
C GLY A 83 -19.37 -12.81 5.34
N ASP A 84 -20.43 -13.23 6.03
CA ASP A 84 -21.38 -12.33 6.67
C ASP A 84 -20.76 -11.65 7.90
N LEU A 85 -20.40 -10.36 7.76
CA LEU A 85 -19.77 -9.58 8.82
C LEU A 85 -20.69 -9.30 10.00
N GLU A 86 -22.01 -9.53 9.87
CA GLU A 86 -22.97 -9.39 10.96
C GLU A 86 -23.10 -10.69 11.78
N ASP A 87 -22.42 -11.77 11.41
CA ASP A 87 -22.40 -13.03 12.17
C ASP A 87 -21.78 -12.81 13.57
N PRO A 88 -22.56 -13.01 14.65
CA PRO A 88 -22.08 -12.84 16.02
C PRO A 88 -20.94 -13.81 16.41
N GLU A 89 -20.75 -14.92 15.69
CA GLU A 89 -19.61 -15.83 15.90
C GLU A 89 -18.28 -15.19 15.54
N LEU A 90 -18.26 -14.22 14.60
CA LEU A 90 -17.03 -13.52 14.21
C LEU A 90 -16.50 -12.62 15.33
N ASP A 91 -17.39 -11.97 16.08
CA ASP A 91 -17.00 -11.19 17.26
C ASP A 91 -16.56 -12.12 18.40
N ARG A 92 -17.31 -13.19 18.67
CA ARG A 92 -17.00 -14.15 19.74
C ARG A 92 -15.66 -14.86 19.54
N SER A 93 -15.33 -15.23 18.30
CA SER A 93 -14.05 -15.85 17.93
C SER A 93 -12.90 -14.84 17.78
N GLY A 94 -13.21 -13.53 17.80
CA GLY A 94 -12.29 -12.44 17.52
C GLY A 94 -11.81 -12.37 16.07
N ALA A 95 -12.42 -13.13 15.15
CA ALA A 95 -12.06 -13.15 13.73
C ALA A 95 -12.27 -11.77 13.09
N TRP A 96 -13.37 -11.10 13.43
CA TRP A 96 -13.66 -9.73 13.03
C TRP A 96 -12.52 -8.77 13.40
N TRP A 97 -12.13 -8.77 14.67
CA TRP A 97 -11.11 -7.87 15.20
C TRP A 97 -9.75 -8.10 14.56
N ARG A 98 -9.35 -9.35 14.36
CA ARG A 98 -8.08 -9.68 13.69
C ARG A 98 -8.04 -9.13 12.26
N ALA A 99 -9.10 -9.37 11.49
CA ALA A 99 -9.19 -8.88 10.11
C ALA A 99 -9.27 -7.34 10.04
N TRP A 100 -10.01 -6.71 10.96
CA TRP A 100 -10.05 -5.24 11.07
C TRP A 100 -8.67 -4.64 11.34
N TYR A 101 -7.95 -5.13 12.35
CA TYR A 101 -6.61 -4.62 12.66
C TYR A 101 -5.58 -4.93 11.58
N ALA A 102 -5.70 -6.07 10.89
CA ALA A 102 -4.88 -6.38 9.72
C ALA A 102 -5.10 -5.35 8.60
N LEU A 103 -6.36 -5.01 8.30
CA LEU A 103 -6.69 -3.97 7.32
C LEU A 103 -6.17 -2.60 7.73
N GLU A 104 -6.38 -2.21 8.99
CA GLU A 104 -5.94 -0.93 9.54
C GLU A 104 -4.41 -0.77 9.47
N GLY A 105 -3.67 -1.81 9.85
CA GLY A 105 -2.21 -1.86 9.74
C GLY A 105 -1.73 -1.82 8.29
N ALA A 106 -2.38 -2.56 7.39
CA ALA A 106 -2.04 -2.56 5.97
C ALA A 106 -2.28 -1.19 5.31
N LEU A 107 -3.37 -0.50 5.66
CA LEU A 107 -3.64 0.87 5.21
C LEU A 107 -2.61 1.85 5.76
N ALA A 108 -2.30 1.78 7.06
CA ALA A 108 -1.29 2.65 7.65
C ALA A 108 0.07 2.51 6.96
N LEU A 109 0.53 1.27 6.72
CA LEU A 109 1.77 1.00 5.98
C LEU A 109 1.71 1.50 4.55
N THR A 110 0.57 1.36 3.88
CA THR A 110 0.35 1.89 2.53
C THR A 110 0.51 3.41 2.50
N TRP A 111 -0.12 4.12 3.43
CA TRP A 111 -0.02 5.57 3.55
C TRP A 111 1.39 6.03 3.91
N VAL A 112 2.06 5.38 4.88
CA VAL A 112 3.45 5.71 5.27
C VAL A 112 4.41 5.55 4.10
N ARG A 113 4.32 4.45 3.34
CA ARG A 113 5.17 4.23 2.16
C ARG A 113 4.97 5.32 1.11
N ARG A 114 3.73 5.74 0.88
CA ARG A 114 3.40 6.82 -0.06
C ARG A 114 3.86 8.19 0.43
N ALA A 115 3.65 8.50 1.71
CA ALA A 115 4.10 9.74 2.32
C ALA A 115 5.62 9.87 2.29
N GLY A 116 6.36 8.79 2.61
CA GLY A 116 7.81 8.76 2.51
C GLY A 116 8.31 9.09 1.10
N LYS A 117 7.70 8.48 0.07
CA LYS A 117 8.03 8.78 -1.33
C LYS A 117 7.70 10.22 -1.73
N ALA A 118 6.59 10.77 -1.25
CA ALA A 118 6.22 12.17 -1.49
C ALA A 118 7.19 13.15 -0.83
N ILE A 119 7.65 12.85 0.39
CA ILE A 119 8.65 13.65 1.12
C ILE A 119 10.01 13.61 0.39
N GLU A 120 10.47 12.42 0.01
CA GLU A 120 11.70 12.25 -0.79
C GLU A 120 11.64 13.06 -2.10
N ALA A 121 10.49 13.03 -2.79
CA ALA A 121 10.27 13.79 -4.01
C ALA A 121 10.20 15.31 -3.77
N ALA A 122 9.65 15.77 -2.65
CA ALA A 122 9.61 17.20 -2.31
C ALA A 122 11.01 17.73 -1.94
N GLN A 123 11.84 16.90 -1.29
CA GLN A 123 13.20 17.27 -0.91
C GLN A 123 14.17 17.34 -2.09
N SER A 124 13.93 16.56 -3.15
CA SER A 124 14.71 16.63 -4.40
C SER A 124 14.38 17.85 -5.26
N VAL A 125 13.37 18.63 -4.89
CA VAL A 125 12.93 19.87 -5.57
C VAL A 125 13.57 21.13 -4.95
N GLN A 126 14.60 21.01 -4.10
CA GLN A 126 15.29 22.19 -3.56
C GLN A 126 15.83 23.12 -4.68
N PRO A 127 15.61 24.44 -4.57
CA PRO A 127 15.83 25.40 -5.65
C PRO A 127 17.32 25.71 -5.82
N GLY A 128 18.01 24.98 -6.69
CA GLY A 128 19.35 25.31 -7.19
C GLY A 128 19.35 26.02 -8.54
N GLY A 129 18.25 26.70 -8.92
CA GLY A 129 18.04 27.15 -10.29
C GLY A 129 17.45 28.55 -10.41
N ARG A 130 18.20 29.57 -10.00
CA ARG A 130 18.34 30.85 -10.72
C ARG A 130 19.59 31.57 -10.19
N ALA A 131 20.65 31.47 -11.00
CA ALA A 131 21.75 32.42 -11.05
C ALA A 131 21.27 33.76 -11.64
#